data_AF-A0A6G0U3L3-F1
#
_entry.id   AF-A0A6G0U3L3-F1
#
_cell.length_a   1.000
_cell.length_b   1.000
_cell.length_c   1.000
_cell.angle_alpha   90.00
_cell.angle_beta   90.00
_cell.angle_gamma   90.00
#
_symmetry.space_group_name_H-M   'P 1'
#
loop_
_entity.id
_entity.type
_entity.pdbx_description
1 polymer ?
#
loop_
_entity_poly.entity_id
_entity_poly.type
_entity_poly.pdbx_seq_one_letter_code
_entity_poly.pdbx_strand_id
1 'polypeptide(L)'
;MERKKRKVEAENRQFLVEWTDLYCFTFSNRVGALPVCLICQQTVAIIKRSNLRKSKIESLYLSYSTSTQIINKAMSEQEKCTEASMRFSWILAKHMKPLNDADIIKECMIEAGNALFDSKHVIMETIRNIPLSTSSNTRNTELLAKENHSNLIQSLSATGYYALAMDESCDKTDIARKKNFG
;
A
#
# COMPACT_ATOMS: atom_id res chain seq x y z
N MET A 1 17.41 2.46 63.97
CA MET A 1 18.45 1.85 63.11
C MET A 1 18.49 2.59 61.80
N GLU A 2 19.48 3.46 61.64
CA GLU A 2 19.63 4.35 60.50
C GLU A 2 20.20 3.56 59.30
N ARG A 3 19.50 3.58 58.16
CA ARG A 3 19.95 2.89 56.95
C ARG A 3 21.21 3.59 56.42
N LYS A 4 22.37 2.98 56.70
CA LYS A 4 23.68 3.39 56.17
C LYS A 4 23.60 3.47 54.64
N LYS A 5 23.53 4.69 54.10
CA LYS A 5 23.70 4.93 52.66
C LYS A 5 25.12 4.50 52.30
N ARG A 6 25.24 3.48 51.45
CA ARG A 6 26.52 2.96 50.96
C ARG A 6 27.27 4.08 50.24
N LYS A 7 28.49 4.42 50.68
CA LYS A 7 29.38 5.32 49.95
C LYS A 7 29.80 4.64 48.65
N VAL A 8 29.32 5.18 47.54
CA VAL A 8 29.56 4.67 46.18
C VAL A 8 30.90 5.19 45.64
N GLU A 9 31.93 5.28 46.47
CA GLU A 9 33.22 5.89 46.09
C GLU A 9 34.31 4.84 45.78
N ALA A 10 34.03 3.55 45.96
CA ALA A 10 35.02 2.47 45.83
C ALA A 10 34.88 1.57 44.58
N GLU A 11 33.84 1.71 43.76
CA GLU A 11 33.71 0.95 42.51
C GLU A 11 34.07 1.83 41.31
N ASN A 12 35.33 1.75 40.82
CA ASN A 12 35.76 2.04 39.45
C ASN A 12 34.76 2.80 38.54
N ARG A 13 34.44 4.06 38.90
CA ARG A 13 33.57 4.94 38.08
C ARG A 13 34.35 5.71 37.02
N GLN A 14 35.58 5.29 36.76
CA GLN A 14 36.41 5.86 35.72
C GLN A 14 36.06 5.18 34.40
N PHE A 15 35.93 5.99 33.35
CA PHE A 15 35.72 5.48 32.01
C PHE A 15 36.99 4.74 31.56
N LEU A 16 36.86 3.48 31.15
CA LEU A 16 37.97 2.70 30.61
C LEU A 16 38.04 2.89 29.10
N VAL A 17 39.24 3.12 28.56
CA VAL A 17 39.45 3.33 27.11
C VAL A 17 38.94 2.14 26.28
N GLU A 18 39.08 0.91 26.80
CA GLU A 18 38.52 -0.30 26.16
C GLU A 18 37.00 -0.24 25.91
N TRP A 19 36.26 0.60 26.64
CA TRP A 19 34.82 0.77 26.44
C TRP A 19 34.49 1.57 25.18
N THR A 20 35.46 2.30 24.63
CA THR A 20 35.34 2.90 23.31
C THR A 20 35.20 1.83 22.25
N ASP A 21 36.04 0.80 22.27
CA ASP A 21 35.98 -0.26 21.26
C ASP A 21 34.83 -1.25 21.55
N LEU A 22 34.64 -1.62 22.82
CA LEU A 22 33.64 -2.62 23.21
C LEU A 22 32.19 -2.12 23.16
N TYR A 23 31.96 -0.85 23.51
CA TYR A 23 30.61 -0.30 23.66
C TYR A 23 30.36 0.91 22.76
N CYS A 24 31.35 1.39 22.00
CA CYS A 24 31.27 2.58 21.17
C CYS A 24 30.91 3.83 21.97
N PHE A 25 31.55 4.03 23.12
CA PHE A 25 31.41 5.26 23.91
C PHE A 25 32.71 6.07 23.91
N THR A 26 32.61 7.38 23.90
CA THR A 26 33.76 8.27 24.13
C THR A 26 33.51 9.12 25.36
N PHE A 27 34.60 9.54 26.00
CA PHE A 27 34.56 10.38 27.20
C PHE A 27 35.52 11.55 27.03
N SER A 28 35.07 12.75 27.38
CA SER A 28 35.88 13.97 27.35
C SER A 28 36.47 14.23 28.73
N ASN A 29 37.73 14.62 28.83
CA ASN A 29 38.38 14.94 30.11
C ASN A 29 37.95 16.29 30.73
N ARG A 30 36.83 16.87 30.27
CA ARG A 30 36.28 18.09 30.85
C ARG A 30 35.59 17.78 32.17
N VAL A 31 35.71 18.68 33.14
CA VAL A 31 35.03 18.56 34.43
C VAL A 31 33.52 18.48 34.20
N GLY A 32 32.90 17.40 34.67
CA GLY A 32 31.45 17.18 34.51
C GLY A 32 31.01 16.60 33.16
N ALA A 33 31.93 16.20 32.28
CA ALA A 33 31.57 15.50 31.05
C ALA A 33 30.91 14.14 31.34
N LEU A 34 30.00 13.72 30.44
CA LEU A 34 29.39 12.40 30.45
C LEU A 34 29.87 11.59 29.24
N PRO A 35 29.98 10.25 29.35
CA PRO A 35 30.27 9.42 28.18
C PRO A 35 29.16 9.55 27.13
N VAL A 36 29.54 9.69 25.86
CA VAL A 36 28.64 9.82 24.71
C VAL A 36 28.74 8.57 23.84
N CYS A 37 27.60 8.00 23.43
CA CYS A 37 27.55 6.90 22.49
C CYS A 37 27.84 7.40 21.06
N LEU A 38 28.78 6.79 20.36
CA LEU A 38 29.14 7.15 18.99
C LEU A 38 28.09 6.74 17.94
N ILE A 39 27.12 5.90 18.29
CA ILE A 39 26.04 5.48 17.38
C ILE A 39 24.83 6.43 17.48
N CYS A 40 24.33 6.67 18.69
CA CYS A 40 23.10 7.45 18.91
C CYS A 40 23.31 8.83 19.52
N GLN A 41 24.56 9.22 19.81
CA GLN A 41 24.92 10.50 20.43
C GLN A 41 24.30 10.76 21.82
N GLN A 42 23.74 9.72 22.46
CA GLN A 42 23.17 9.80 23.81
C GLN A 42 24.25 9.71 24.90
N THR A 43 23.98 10.31 26.07
CA THR A 43 24.88 10.29 27.22
C THR A 43 24.44 9.33 28.31
N VAL A 44 25.38 8.82 29.11
CA VAL A 44 25.09 7.95 30.26
C VAL A 44 25.58 8.60 31.55
N ALA A 45 24.65 8.97 32.44
CA ALA A 45 24.97 9.65 33.70
C ALA A 45 25.79 8.80 34.69
N ILE A 46 25.64 7.47 34.63
CA ILE A 46 26.33 6.54 35.54
C ILE A 46 27.35 5.71 34.75
N ILE A 47 28.62 6.06 34.92
CA ILE A 47 29.78 5.42 34.28
C ILE A 47 30.01 4.02 34.88
N LYS A 48 29.22 3.04 34.40
CA LYS A 48 29.30 1.64 34.79
C LYS A 48 29.11 0.76 33.56
N ARG A 49 29.96 -0.28 33.42
CA ARG A 49 29.95 -1.23 32.30
C ARG A 49 28.55 -1.78 31.96
N SER A 50 27.76 -2.13 32.98
CA SER A 50 26.39 -2.64 32.79
C SER A 50 25.45 -1.61 32.15
N ASN A 51 25.61 -0.33 32.45
CA ASN A 51 24.77 0.74 31.91
C ASN A 51 25.16 1.07 30.47
N LEU A 52 26.46 1.12 30.18
CA LEU A 52 26.96 1.31 28.82
C LEU A 52 26.51 0.17 27.90
N ARG A 53 26.59 -1.08 28.38
CA ARG A 53 26.08 -2.25 27.65
C ARG A 53 24.57 -2.16 27.38
N LYS A 54 23.77 -1.80 28.38
CA LYS A 54 22.31 -1.64 28.21
C LYS A 54 21.97 -0.54 27.20
N SER A 55 22.57 0.63 27.34
CA SER A 55 22.39 1.76 26.42
C SER A 55 22.81 1.41 24.99
N LYS A 56 23.91 0.67 24.81
CA LYS A 56 24.32 0.17 23.50
C LYS A 56 23.29 -0.77 22.88
N ILE A 57 22.77 -1.72 23.66
CA ILE A 57 21.73 -2.64 23.19
C ILE A 57 20.48 -1.87 22.78
N GLU A 58 19.99 -0.96 23.63
CA GLU A 58 18.83 -0.11 23.32
C GLU A 58 19.05 0.74 22.06
N SER A 59 20.24 1.33 21.90
CA SER A 59 20.60 2.09 20.70
C SER A 59 20.60 1.21 19.43
N LEU A 60 21.10 -0.02 19.51
CA LEU A 60 21.10 -0.94 18.38
C LEU A 60 19.69 -1.38 18.02
N TYR A 61 18.84 -1.68 19.00
CA TYR A 61 17.43 -1.99 18.78
C TYR A 61 16.69 -0.83 18.13
N LEU A 62 16.91 0.40 18.61
CA LEU A 62 16.27 1.58 18.05
C LEU A 62 16.71 1.79 16.59
N SER A 63 18.03 1.75 16.33
CA SER A 63 18.58 1.86 14.96
C SER A 63 18.02 0.77 14.04
N TYR A 64 17.98 -0.48 14.49
CA TYR A 64 17.42 -1.60 13.73
C TYR A 64 15.94 -1.37 13.43
N SER A 65 15.16 -0.95 14.42
CA SER A 65 13.73 -0.67 14.23
C SER A 65 13.50 0.44 13.20
N THR A 66 14.26 1.53 13.28
CA THR A 66 14.16 2.66 12.34
C THR A 66 14.56 2.23 10.93
N SER A 67 15.64 1.48 10.78
CA SER A 67 16.11 0.99 9.47
C SER A 67 15.15 -0.03 8.84
N THR A 68 14.45 -0.83 9.65
CA THR A 68 13.54 -1.87 9.15
C THR A 68 12.10 -1.42 8.99
N GLN A 69 11.69 -0.30 9.60
CA GLN A 69 10.33 0.24 9.49
C GLN A 69 9.86 0.45 8.04
N ILE A 70 10.70 1.05 7.19
CA ILE A 70 10.35 1.29 5.78
C ILE A 70 10.17 -0.03 5.03
N ILE A 71 11.11 -0.97 5.23
CA ILE A 71 11.08 -2.30 4.58
C ILE A 71 9.85 -3.09 5.03
N ASN A 72 9.57 -3.15 6.33
CA ASN A 72 8.43 -3.86 6.88
C ASN A 72 7.11 -3.26 6.40
N LYS A 73 7.02 -1.92 6.33
CA LYS A 73 5.84 -1.25 5.79
C LYS A 73 5.65 -1.55 4.30
N ALA A 74 6.70 -1.40 3.50
CA ALA A 74 6.65 -1.68 2.06
C ALA A 74 6.29 -3.16 1.77
N MET A 75 6.87 -4.10 2.52
CA MET A 75 6.52 -5.52 2.41
C MET A 75 5.06 -5.76 2.76
N SER A 76 4.53 -5.15 3.82
CA SER A 76 3.13 -5.32 4.20
C SER A 76 2.15 -4.76 3.15
N GLU A 77 2.47 -3.65 2.50
CA GLU A 77 1.65 -3.09 1.42
C GLU A 77 1.71 -3.99 0.17
N GLN A 78 2.90 -4.48 -0.18
CA GLN A 78 3.08 -5.39 -1.32
C GLN A 78 2.39 -6.74 -1.09
N GLU A 79 2.42 -7.27 0.13
CA GLU A 79 1.70 -8.49 0.54
C GLU A 79 0.19 -8.32 0.33
N LYS A 80 -0.40 -7.22 0.81
CA LYS A 80 -1.83 -6.90 0.60
C LYS A 80 -2.19 -6.82 -0.89
N CYS A 81 -1.34 -6.19 -1.71
CA CYS A 81 -1.55 -6.12 -3.16
C CYS A 81 -1.48 -7.49 -3.84
N THR A 82 -0.54 -8.34 -3.40
CA THR A 82 -0.37 -9.70 -3.93
C THR A 82 -1.55 -10.58 -3.53
N GLU A 83 -2.03 -10.47 -2.28
CA GLU A 83 -3.24 -11.14 -1.84
C GLU A 83 -4.46 -10.72 -2.67
N ALA A 84 -4.63 -9.42 -2.93
CA ALA A 84 -5.70 -8.92 -3.78
C ALA A 84 -5.64 -9.51 -5.19
N SER A 85 -4.47 -9.54 -5.83
CA SER A 85 -4.31 -10.09 -7.19
C SER A 85 -4.61 -11.59 -7.28
N MET A 86 -4.27 -12.34 -6.23
CA MET A 86 -4.65 -13.76 -6.12
C MET A 86 -6.17 -13.92 -5.97
N ARG A 87 -6.82 -13.09 -5.17
CA ARG A 87 -8.29 -13.08 -5.04
C ARG A 87 -8.98 -12.76 -6.38
N PHE A 88 -8.50 -11.77 -7.12
CA PHE A 88 -8.97 -11.48 -8.49
C PHE A 88 -8.89 -12.73 -9.36
N SER A 89 -7.71 -13.36 -9.41
CA SER A 89 -7.46 -14.53 -10.25
C SER A 89 -8.38 -15.71 -9.90
N TRP A 90 -8.65 -15.92 -8.60
CA TRP A 90 -9.55 -16.96 -8.13
C TRP A 90 -11.01 -16.72 -8.57
N ILE A 91 -11.51 -15.49 -8.44
CA ILE A 91 -12.88 -15.14 -8.86
C ILE A 91 -13.03 -15.33 -10.38
N LEU A 92 -12.06 -14.84 -11.16
CA LEU A 92 -12.07 -14.98 -12.61
C LEU A 92 -12.07 -16.46 -13.05
N ALA A 93 -11.21 -17.27 -12.44
CA ALA A 93 -11.15 -18.71 -12.73
C ALA A 93 -12.46 -19.43 -12.38
N LYS A 94 -13.13 -19.03 -11.29
CA LYS A 94 -14.39 -19.64 -10.82
C LYS A 94 -15.55 -19.40 -11.78
N HIS A 95 -15.66 -18.21 -12.36
CA HIS A 95 -16.79 -17.85 -13.22
C HIS A 95 -16.68 -18.35 -14.65
N MET A 96 -15.48 -18.71 -15.13
CA MET A 96 -15.21 -19.16 -16.51
C MET A 96 -15.84 -18.27 -17.60
N LYS A 97 -15.98 -16.97 -17.29
CA LYS A 97 -16.54 -15.96 -18.16
C LYS A 97 -15.47 -14.95 -18.56
N PRO A 98 -15.64 -14.24 -19.68
CA PRO A 98 -14.73 -13.17 -20.04
C PRO A 98 -14.78 -12.04 -19.00
N LEU A 99 -13.68 -11.28 -18.90
CA LEU A 99 -13.51 -10.12 -17.99
C LEU A 99 -14.53 -8.99 -18.20
N ASN A 100 -15.45 -9.11 -19.15
CA ASN A 100 -16.44 -8.09 -19.50
C ASN A 100 -17.75 -8.20 -18.71
N ASP A 101 -17.93 -9.24 -17.89
CA ASP A 101 -19.12 -9.37 -17.06
C ASP A 101 -19.03 -8.39 -15.87
N ALA A 102 -19.90 -7.38 -15.89
CA ALA A 102 -19.90 -6.29 -14.91
C ALA A 102 -20.12 -6.77 -13.47
N ASP A 103 -20.84 -7.88 -13.29
CA ASP A 103 -21.07 -8.46 -11.96
C ASP A 103 -19.79 -9.12 -11.42
N ILE A 104 -18.99 -9.75 -12.29
CA ILE A 104 -17.69 -10.32 -11.92
C ILE A 104 -16.71 -9.21 -11.54
N ILE A 105 -16.68 -8.11 -12.31
CA ILE A 105 -15.83 -6.95 -11.99
C ILE A 105 -16.19 -6.39 -10.61
N LYS A 106 -17.49 -6.29 -10.28
CA LYS A 106 -17.92 -5.82 -8.97
C LYS A 106 -17.48 -6.75 -7.83
N GLU A 107 -17.67 -8.06 -7.99
CA GLU A 107 -17.26 -9.06 -6.98
C GLU A 107 -15.75 -8.97 -6.73
N CYS A 108 -14.97 -8.87 -7.81
CA CYS A 108 -13.53 -8.65 -7.78
C CYS A 108 -13.13 -7.37 -7.02
N MET A 109 -13.81 -6.24 -7.26
CA MET A 109 -13.54 -4.98 -6.57
C MET A 109 -13.79 -5.07 -5.05
N ILE A 110 -14.86 -5.77 -4.64
CA ILE A 110 -15.18 -5.96 -3.23
C ILE A 110 -14.09 -6.80 -2.56
N GLU A 111 -13.66 -7.90 -3.19
CA GLU A 111 -12.65 -8.74 -2.56
C GLU A 111 -11.24 -8.14 -2.55
N ALA A 112 -10.90 -7.35 -3.56
CA ALA A 112 -9.69 -6.55 -3.53
C ALA A 112 -9.73 -5.52 -2.39
N GLY A 113 -10.85 -4.81 -2.24
CA GLY A 113 -11.03 -3.85 -1.17
C GLY A 113 -10.96 -4.49 0.22
N ASN A 114 -11.45 -5.72 0.37
CA ASN A 114 -11.35 -6.47 1.62
C ASN A 114 -9.90 -6.81 2.03
N ALA A 115 -9.01 -7.01 1.06
CA ALA A 115 -7.60 -7.30 1.28
C ALA A 115 -6.75 -6.04 1.50
N LEU A 116 -7.08 -4.95 0.79
CA LEU A 116 -6.30 -3.71 0.82
C LEU A 116 -6.58 -2.84 2.06
N PHE A 117 -7.84 -2.78 2.53
CA PHE A 117 -8.27 -1.82 3.54
C PHE A 117 -8.69 -2.46 4.87
N ASP A 118 -8.24 -1.89 5.98
CA ASP A 118 -8.54 -2.39 7.33
C ASP A 118 -9.94 -1.93 7.82
N SER A 119 -10.35 -0.69 7.50
CA SER A 119 -11.67 -0.10 7.84
C SER A 119 -12.63 -0.11 6.64
N LYS A 120 -13.08 -1.31 6.27
CA LYS A 120 -13.62 -1.63 4.94
C LYS A 120 -15.14 -1.61 4.78
N HIS A 121 -15.93 -1.66 5.86
CA HIS A 121 -17.37 -1.94 5.73
C HIS A 121 -18.12 -0.90 4.88
N VAL A 122 -17.91 0.39 5.13
CA VAL A 122 -18.62 1.47 4.41
C VAL A 122 -18.27 1.48 2.93
N ILE A 123 -16.97 1.35 2.59
CA ILE A 123 -16.49 1.37 1.20
C ILE A 123 -16.98 0.13 0.45
N MET A 124 -16.97 -1.03 1.09
CA MET A 124 -17.44 -2.26 0.43
C MET A 124 -18.96 -2.23 0.23
N GLU A 125 -19.69 -1.64 1.16
CA GLU A 125 -21.15 -1.49 1.05
C GLU A 125 -21.54 -0.49 -0.03
N THR A 126 -20.82 0.61 -0.18
CA THR A 126 -21.06 1.54 -1.30
C THR A 126 -20.78 0.89 -2.65
N ILE A 127 -19.72 0.09 -2.77
CA ILE A 127 -19.41 -0.66 -4.01
C ILE A 127 -20.50 -1.70 -4.32
N ARG A 128 -21.01 -2.42 -3.30
CA ARG A 128 -22.11 -3.39 -3.48
C ARG A 128 -23.37 -2.74 -4.05
N ASN A 129 -23.68 -1.53 -3.57
CA ASN A 129 -24.89 -0.79 -3.96
C ASN A 129 -24.81 -0.17 -5.36
N ILE A 130 -23.68 -0.24 -6.06
CA ILE A 130 -23.57 0.23 -7.45
C ILE A 130 -24.41 -0.69 -8.34
N PRO A 131 -25.38 -0.17 -9.12
CA PRO A 131 -26.19 -0.98 -10.01
C PRO A 131 -25.39 -1.36 -11.27
N LEU A 132 -24.87 -2.58 -11.29
CA LEU A 132 -24.10 -3.16 -12.41
C LEU A 132 -24.75 -4.42 -13.01
N SER A 133 -26.00 -4.70 -12.64
CA SER A 133 -26.74 -5.79 -13.28
C SER A 133 -26.79 -5.59 -14.78
N THR A 134 -26.98 -6.66 -15.54
CA THR A 134 -27.05 -6.60 -17.01
C THR A 134 -28.02 -5.53 -17.49
N SER A 135 -29.21 -5.44 -16.88
CA SER A 135 -30.24 -4.46 -17.25
C SER A 135 -29.83 -3.01 -16.93
N SER A 136 -29.23 -2.77 -15.76
CA SER A 136 -28.71 -1.44 -15.40
C SER A 136 -27.56 -1.03 -16.33
N ASN A 137 -26.66 -1.96 -16.65
CA ASN A 137 -25.56 -1.70 -17.56
C ASN A 137 -26.07 -1.37 -18.98
N THR A 138 -27.02 -2.14 -19.51
CA THR A 138 -27.65 -1.84 -20.81
C THR A 138 -28.25 -0.43 -20.82
N ARG A 139 -29.04 -0.07 -19.79
CA ARG A 139 -29.63 1.27 -19.70
C ARG A 139 -28.56 2.37 -19.63
N ASN A 140 -27.49 2.17 -18.88
CA ASN A 140 -26.39 3.12 -18.79
C ASN A 140 -25.68 3.29 -20.14
N THR A 141 -25.43 2.18 -20.86
CA THR A 141 -24.83 2.24 -22.20
C THR A 141 -25.71 2.98 -23.21
N GLU A 142 -27.03 2.83 -23.13
CA GLU A 142 -27.97 3.58 -23.98
C GLU A 142 -27.95 5.08 -23.69
N LEU A 143 -27.88 5.47 -22.41
CA LEU A 143 -27.76 6.88 -22.03
C LEU A 143 -26.46 7.49 -22.55
N LEU A 144 -25.33 6.82 -22.35
CA LEU A 144 -24.03 7.25 -22.88
C LEU A 144 -24.04 7.33 -24.41
N ALA A 145 -24.67 6.38 -25.09
CA ALA A 145 -24.81 6.40 -26.54
C ALA A 145 -25.64 7.61 -27.04
N LYS A 146 -26.72 7.95 -26.33
CA LYS A 146 -27.56 9.12 -26.66
C LYS A 146 -26.83 10.45 -26.45
N GLU A 147 -26.07 10.56 -25.36
CA GLU A 147 -25.21 11.74 -25.11
C GLU A 147 -24.13 11.86 -26.18
N ASN A 148 -23.41 10.76 -26.46
CA ASN A 148 -22.41 10.74 -27.54
C ASN A 148 -23.00 11.12 -28.89
N HIS A 149 -24.17 10.58 -29.22
CA HIS A 149 -24.87 10.94 -30.46
C HIS A 149 -25.18 12.45 -30.51
N SER A 150 -25.72 13.01 -29.43
CA SER A 150 -26.03 14.45 -29.35
C SER A 150 -24.78 15.30 -29.50
N ASN A 151 -23.69 14.93 -28.82
CA ASN A 151 -22.40 15.61 -28.89
C ASN A 151 -21.79 15.55 -30.30
N LEU A 152 -21.92 14.41 -30.98
CA LEU A 152 -21.46 14.22 -32.35
C LEU A 152 -22.26 15.11 -33.32
N ILE A 153 -23.59 15.12 -33.22
CA ILE A 153 -24.45 15.97 -34.07
C ILE A 153 -24.14 17.45 -33.86
N GLN A 154 -23.98 17.88 -32.60
CA GLN A 154 -23.59 19.26 -32.30
C GLN A 154 -22.24 19.60 -32.93
N SER A 155 -21.25 18.71 -32.80
CA SER A 155 -19.91 18.92 -33.38
C SER A 155 -19.97 18.98 -34.91
N LEU A 156 -20.72 18.06 -35.55
CA LEU A 156 -20.92 18.05 -37.00
C LEU A 156 -21.61 19.33 -37.51
N SER A 157 -22.58 19.85 -36.75
CA SER A 157 -23.27 21.10 -37.11
C SER A 157 -22.36 22.33 -37.08
N ALA A 158 -21.31 22.31 -36.26
CA ALA A 158 -20.32 23.38 -36.15
C ALA A 158 -19.20 23.27 -37.20
N THR A 159 -19.02 22.09 -37.82
CA THR A 159 -17.98 21.86 -38.82
C THR A 159 -18.48 22.15 -40.23
N GLY A 160 -17.68 22.87 -41.04
CA GLY A 160 -18.05 23.19 -42.43
C GLY A 160 -17.88 22.04 -43.43
N TYR A 161 -17.06 21.04 -43.11
CA TYR A 161 -16.77 19.90 -43.99
C TYR A 161 -16.50 18.65 -43.14
N TYR A 162 -16.96 17.49 -43.61
CA TYR A 162 -16.68 16.18 -43.02
C TYR A 162 -16.57 15.12 -44.13
N ALA A 163 -15.83 14.04 -43.84
CA ALA A 163 -15.72 12.88 -44.69
C ALA A 163 -16.21 11.65 -43.92
N LEU A 164 -17.00 10.80 -44.57
CA LEU A 164 -17.52 9.56 -44.01
C LEU A 164 -16.94 8.38 -44.78
N ALA A 165 -16.22 7.49 -44.10
CA ALA A 165 -15.81 6.22 -44.67
C ALA A 165 -16.92 5.20 -44.44
N MET A 166 -17.36 4.52 -45.51
CA MET A 166 -18.34 3.44 -45.45
C MET A 166 -17.60 2.13 -45.70
N ASP A 167 -17.56 1.27 -44.69
CA ASP A 167 -16.93 -0.05 -44.75
C ASP A 167 -18.00 -1.14 -44.70
N GLU A 168 -17.95 -2.06 -45.66
CA GLU A 168 -18.86 -3.20 -45.74
C GLU A 168 -18.07 -4.47 -45.42
N SER A 169 -18.32 -5.03 -44.24
CA SER A 169 -17.77 -6.34 -43.86
C SER A 169 -18.82 -7.42 -44.07
N CYS A 170 -18.42 -8.51 -44.74
CA CYS A 170 -19.27 -9.68 -44.95
C CYS A 170 -18.82 -10.79 -44.01
N ASP A 171 -19.70 -11.26 -43.12
CA ASP A 171 -19.43 -12.40 -42.26
C ASP A 171 -19.37 -13.67 -43.13
N LYS A 172 -18.22 -14.36 -43.09
CA LYS A 172 -17.97 -15.58 -43.89
C LYS A 172 -18.84 -16.77 -43.47
N THR A 173 -19.60 -16.66 -42.38
CA THR A 173 -20.44 -17.75 -41.86
C THR A 173 -21.93 -17.62 -42.18
N ASP A 174 -22.36 -16.57 -42.89
CA ASP A 174 -23.79 -16.31 -43.14
C ASP A 174 -24.33 -17.10 -44.36
N ILE A 175 -25.21 -18.08 -44.09
CA ILE A 175 -26.01 -18.73 -45.14
C ILE A 175 -27.05 -17.71 -45.59
N ALA A 176 -26.91 -17.19 -46.81
CA ALA A 176 -27.76 -16.17 -47.42
C ALA A 176 -29.26 -16.35 -47.09
N ARG A 177 -29.77 -15.54 -46.16
CA ARG A 177 -31.22 -15.39 -46.00
C ARG A 177 -31.73 -14.48 -47.10
N LYS A 178 -32.18 -15.08 -48.21
CA LYS A 178 -33.00 -14.39 -49.20
C LYS A 178 -34.19 -13.76 -48.48
N LYS A 179 -34.21 -12.43 -48.36
CA LYS A 179 -35.45 -11.70 -48.14
C LYS A 179 -36.30 -11.88 -49.41
N ASN A 180 -37.24 -12.82 -49.37
CA ASN A 180 -38.34 -12.83 -50.31
C ASN A 180 -39.19 -11.60 -50.01
N PHE A 181 -39.05 -10.57 -50.83
CA PHE A 181 -40.12 -9.62 -51.03
C PHE A 181 -41.10 -10.27 -52.00
N GLY A 182 -42.17 -10.83 -51.43
CA GLY A 182 -43.42 -11.15 -52.13
C GLY A 182 -44.49 -10.18 -51.65
#